data_AF-A0A7Y0TK70-F1
#
_entry.id   AF-A0A7Y0TK70-F1
#
_cell.length_a   1.000
_cell.length_b   1.000
_cell.length_c   1.000
_cell.angle_alpha   90.00
_cell.angle_beta   90.00
_cell.angle_gamma   90.00
#
_symmetry.space_group_name_H-M   'P 1'
#
loop_
_entity.id
_entity.type
_entity.pdbx_description
1 polymer ?
#
loop_
_entity_poly.entity_id
_entity_poly.type
_entity_poly.pdbx_seq_one_letter_code
_entity_poly.pdbx_strand_id
1 'polypeptide(L)'
;MTVMNINKIKFKALFQNIASLQEGWQFSTVNTRDIDFLDFRQRSEWLQFTGLYDKDGHEIYEGDLLQWDDYIITVVFEAGSFKILHDGSSDMLLWYCVPECEVIGNKYDNKEIRS
;
A
#
# COMPACT_ATOMS: atom_id res chain seq x y z
N MET A 1 6.11 -10.85 -27.30
CA MET A 1 6.12 -11.19 -25.87
C MET A 1 6.83 -10.08 -25.14
N THR A 2 6.12 -9.28 -24.35
CA THR A 2 6.75 -8.25 -23.52
C THR A 2 7.37 -8.96 -22.33
N VAL A 3 8.70 -8.88 -22.19
CA VAL A 3 9.39 -9.40 -21.01
C VAL A 3 8.84 -8.66 -19.79
N MET A 4 8.40 -9.41 -18.77
CA MET A 4 7.95 -8.84 -17.51
C MET A 4 9.09 -7.97 -16.96
N ASN A 5 8.88 -6.66 -16.89
CA ASN A 5 9.87 -5.77 -16.29
C ASN A 5 9.84 -5.99 -14.78
N ILE A 6 10.80 -6.77 -14.29
CA ILE A 6 10.92 -7.17 -12.89
C ILE A 6 10.99 -5.97 -11.92
N ASN A 7 11.36 -4.77 -12.41
CA ASN A 7 11.34 -3.53 -11.63
C ASN A 7 9.92 -3.04 -11.29
N LYS A 8 8.87 -3.68 -11.82
CA LYS A 8 7.47 -3.39 -11.45
C LYS A 8 6.99 -4.13 -10.21
N ILE A 9 7.74 -5.10 -9.70
CA ILE A 9 7.42 -5.78 -8.45
C ILE A 9 8.07 -5.00 -7.31
N LYS A 10 7.25 -4.20 -6.62
CA LYS A 10 7.67 -3.29 -5.55
C LYS A 10 6.87 -3.56 -4.29
N PHE A 11 7.47 -3.31 -3.15
CA PHE A 11 6.87 -3.43 -1.84
C PHE A 11 7.18 -2.20 -1.01
N LYS A 12 6.26 -1.83 -0.11
CA LYS A 12 6.52 -0.84 0.93
C LYS A 12 6.23 -1.42 2.32
N ALA A 13 6.97 -0.97 3.33
CA ALA A 13 6.67 -1.28 4.72
C ALA A 13 6.98 -0.05 5.59
N LEU A 14 6.20 0.14 6.64
CA LEU A 14 6.41 1.20 7.62
C LEU A 14 7.47 0.74 8.62
N PHE A 15 8.49 1.56 8.80
CA PHE A 15 9.54 1.36 9.80
C PHE A 15 9.59 2.53 10.76
N GLN A 16 9.95 2.25 12.01
CA GLN A 16 10.26 3.24 13.03
C GLN A 16 11.75 3.22 13.33
N ASN A 17 12.41 4.37 13.28
CA ASN A 17 13.78 4.48 13.76
C ASN A 17 13.84 4.29 15.28
N ILE A 18 14.73 3.43 15.78
CA ILE A 18 14.79 3.07 17.20
C ILE A 18 15.23 4.26 18.07
N ALA A 19 16.13 5.11 17.57
CA ALA A 19 16.70 6.22 18.32
C ALA A 19 15.78 7.46 18.32
N SER A 20 15.25 7.85 17.16
CA SER A 20 14.41 9.06 17.02
C SER A 20 12.92 8.82 17.21
N LEU A 21 12.47 7.56 17.20
CA LEU A 21 11.07 7.13 17.18
C LEU A 21 10.27 7.64 15.96
N GLN A 22 10.95 8.25 14.97
CA GLN A 22 10.31 8.71 13.75
C GLN A 22 9.94 7.53 12.86
N GLU A 23 8.73 7.58 12.31
CA GLU A 23 8.22 6.58 11.38
C GLU A 23 8.37 7.02 9.92
N GLY A 24 8.61 6.07 9.03
CA GLY A 24 8.75 6.34 7.60
C GLY A 24 8.55 5.07 6.76
N TRP A 25 7.92 5.26 5.60
CA TRP A 25 7.74 4.21 4.61
C TRP A 25 9.07 3.90 3.92
N GLN A 26 9.48 2.63 3.95
CA GLN A 26 10.63 2.12 3.21
C GLN A 26 10.14 1.29 2.04
N PHE A 27 10.80 1.47 0.90
CA PHE A 27 10.44 0.82 -0.36
C PHE A 27 11.51 -0.18 -0.77
N SER A 28 11.07 -1.32 -1.28
CA SER A 28 11.95 -2.38 -1.77
C SER A 28 11.44 -2.91 -3.11
N THR A 29 12.36 -3.46 -3.90
CA THR A 29 12.06 -4.23 -5.10
C THR A 29 12.66 -5.62 -4.96
N VAL A 30 12.21 -6.57 -5.77
CA VAL A 30 12.79 -7.93 -5.76
C VAL A 30 14.27 -7.98 -6.17
N ASN A 31 14.82 -6.89 -6.72
CA ASN A 31 16.23 -6.76 -7.09
C ASN A 31 17.07 -6.03 -6.03
N THR A 32 16.45 -5.51 -4.97
CA THR A 32 17.17 -4.84 -3.89
C THR A 32 17.92 -5.87 -3.07
N ARG A 33 19.26 -5.82 -3.07
CA ARG A 33 20.12 -6.80 -2.38
C ARG A 33 20.61 -6.34 -1.01
N ASP A 34 20.58 -5.04 -0.75
CA ASP A 34 21.12 -4.44 0.46
C ASP A 34 20.02 -3.61 1.12
N ILE A 35 19.32 -4.20 2.10
CA ILE A 35 18.53 -3.40 3.04
C ILE A 35 18.98 -3.73 4.45
N ASP A 36 19.73 -2.80 5.03
CA ASP A 36 20.17 -2.85 6.41
C ASP A 36 19.15 -2.12 7.28
N PHE A 37 18.45 -2.87 8.12
CA PHE A 37 17.41 -2.37 9.03
C PHE A 37 17.81 -2.45 10.50
N LEU A 38 19.10 -2.60 10.83
CA LEU A 38 19.55 -2.79 12.22
C LEU A 38 19.06 -1.69 13.18
N ASP A 39 18.95 -0.44 12.69
CA ASP A 39 18.50 0.71 13.48
C ASP A 39 16.97 0.95 13.44
N PHE A 40 16.21 0.05 12.82
CA PHE A 40 14.78 0.21 12.58
C PHE A 40 13.94 -0.94 13.14
N ARG A 41 12.74 -0.61 13.62
CA ARG A 41 11.69 -1.57 13.96
C ARG A 41 10.62 -1.54 12.87
N GLN A 42 10.35 -2.69 12.27
CA GLN A 42 9.24 -2.85 11.33
C GLN A 42 7.89 -2.70 12.07
N ARG A 43 7.00 -1.86 11.55
CA ARG A 43 5.68 -1.51 12.13
C ARG A 43 4.50 -2.04 11.30
N SER A 44 4.73 -2.38 10.04
CA SER A 44 3.74 -3.00 9.16
C SER A 44 4.27 -4.28 8.52
N GLU A 45 3.39 -5.07 7.91
CA GLU A 45 3.81 -6.06 6.91
C GLU A 45 4.36 -5.37 5.65
N TRP A 46 5.00 -6.15 4.76
CA TRP A 46 5.36 -5.69 3.43
C TRP A 46 4.12 -5.69 2.53
N LEU A 47 3.82 -4.53 1.95
CA LEU A 47 2.63 -4.27 1.16
C LEU A 47 3.02 -4.17 -0.31
N GLN A 48 2.41 -4.98 -1.16
CA GLN A 48 2.75 -5.05 -2.57
C GLN A 48 2.13 -3.90 -3.37
N PHE A 49 2.90 -3.36 -4.32
CA PHE A 49 2.36 -2.47 -5.36
C PHE A 49 1.40 -3.24 -6.28
N THR A 50 0.20 -2.69 -6.47
CA THR A 50 -0.86 -3.34 -7.26
C THR A 50 -0.61 -3.31 -8.77
N GLY A 51 0.29 -2.43 -9.24
CA GLY A 51 0.45 -2.14 -10.67
C GLY A 51 -0.48 -1.05 -11.20
N LEU A 52 -1.39 -0.54 -10.36
CA LEU A 52 -2.38 0.48 -10.71
C LEU A 52 -2.07 1.82 -10.03
N TYR A 53 -2.63 2.87 -10.61
CA TYR A 53 -2.49 4.24 -10.14
C TYR A 53 -3.89 4.82 -9.87
N ASP A 54 -3.99 5.70 -8.89
CA ASP A 54 -5.21 6.45 -8.61
C ASP A 54 -5.42 7.59 -9.63
N LYS A 55 -6.48 8.39 -9.47
CA LYS A 55 -6.84 9.48 -10.39
C LYS A 55 -5.75 10.55 -10.54
N ASP A 56 -4.92 10.72 -9.51
CA ASP A 56 -3.86 11.73 -9.43
C ASP A 56 -2.48 11.16 -9.82
N GLY A 57 -2.43 9.87 -10.19
CA GLY A 57 -1.21 9.19 -10.60
C GLY A 57 -0.36 8.67 -9.43
N HIS A 58 -0.90 8.58 -8.22
CA HIS A 58 -0.25 7.93 -7.10
C HIS A 58 -0.35 6.41 -7.22
N GLU A 59 0.71 5.73 -6.80
CA GLU A 59 0.78 4.28 -6.81
C GLU A 59 -0.11 3.68 -5.72
N ILE A 60 -0.93 2.69 -6.10
CA ILE A 60 -1.79 1.98 -5.15
C ILE A 60 -1.08 0.71 -4.66
N TYR A 61 -1.00 0.55 -3.35
CA TYR A 61 -0.43 -0.61 -2.65
C TYR A 61 -1.49 -1.34 -1.83
N GLU A 62 -1.20 -2.58 -1.42
CA GLU A 62 -1.97 -3.25 -0.37
C GLU A 62 -2.07 -2.37 0.90
N GLY A 63 -3.20 -2.45 1.59
CA GLY A 63 -3.47 -1.69 2.82
C GLY A 63 -3.77 -0.21 2.61
N ASP A 64 -3.67 0.33 1.39
CA ASP A 64 -4.05 1.71 1.11
C ASP A 64 -5.55 1.92 1.33
N LEU A 65 -5.87 3.10 1.85
CA LEU A 65 -7.22 3.61 2.00
C LEU A 65 -7.51 4.49 0.79
N LEU A 66 -8.54 4.14 0.04
CA LEU A 66 -8.98 4.89 -1.13
C LEU A 66 -10.28 5.63 -0.81
N GLN A 67 -10.35 6.90 -1.17
CA GLN A 67 -11.61 7.61 -1.31
C GLN A 67 -12.18 7.29 -2.69
N TRP A 68 -13.40 6.78 -2.74
CA TRP A 68 -14.13 6.52 -3.99
C TRP A 68 -15.60 6.85 -3.79
N ASP A 69 -16.08 7.87 -4.51
CA ASP A 69 -17.36 8.53 -4.24
C ASP A 69 -17.47 8.93 -2.76
N ASP A 70 -18.48 8.44 -2.03
CA ASP A 70 -18.70 8.70 -0.61
C ASP A 70 -18.09 7.62 0.31
N TYR A 71 -17.34 6.67 -0.25
CA TYR A 71 -16.82 5.51 0.47
C TYR A 71 -15.31 5.60 0.74
N ILE A 72 -14.90 5.12 1.92
CA ILE A 72 -13.50 4.82 2.22
C ILE A 72 -13.32 3.31 2.19
N ILE A 73 -12.48 2.84 1.28
CA ILE A 73 -12.25 1.41 1.03
C ILE A 73 -10.79 1.05 1.24
N THR A 74 -10.52 -0.17 1.69
CA THR A 74 -9.15 -0.67 1.91
C THR A 74 -8.74 -1.64 0.82
N VAL A 75 -7.54 -1.48 0.28
CA VAL A 75 -6.97 -2.41 -0.71
C VAL A 75 -6.43 -3.67 -0.03
N VAL A 76 -6.80 -4.83 -0.54
CA VAL A 76 -6.30 -6.14 -0.06
C VAL A 76 -5.93 -7.06 -1.21
N PHE A 77 -5.11 -8.08 -0.94
CA PHE A 77 -4.84 -9.17 -1.87
C PHE A 77 -5.45 -10.47 -1.34
N GLU A 78 -6.46 -10.99 -2.02
CA GLU A 78 -7.17 -12.21 -1.63
C GLU A 78 -7.56 -13.02 -2.87
N ALA A 79 -7.50 -14.35 -2.75
CA ALA A 79 -7.85 -15.30 -3.80
C ALA A 79 -7.16 -15.02 -5.15
N GLY A 80 -5.91 -14.53 -5.11
CA GLY A 80 -5.11 -14.25 -6.31
C GLY A 80 -5.41 -12.92 -7.00
N SER A 81 -6.12 -12.00 -6.33
CA SER A 81 -6.52 -10.71 -6.91
C SER A 81 -6.43 -9.56 -5.91
N PHE A 82 -6.14 -8.36 -6.41
CA PHE A 82 -6.33 -7.13 -5.64
C PHE A 82 -7.80 -6.74 -5.61
N LYS A 83 -8.31 -6.49 -4.40
CA LYS A 83 -9.71 -6.16 -4.13
C LYS A 83 -9.82 -4.92 -3.24
N ILE A 84 -11.01 -4.38 -3.16
CA ILE A 84 -11.39 -3.26 -2.29
C ILE A 84 -12.41 -3.72 -1.26
N LEU A 85 -12.09 -3.53 0.02
CA LEU A 85 -12.99 -3.80 1.15
C LEU A 85 -13.65 -2.51 1.63
N HIS A 86 -14.98 -2.51 1.73
CA HIS A 86 -15.75 -1.51 2.45
C HIS A 86 -16.31 -2.16 3.73
N ASP A 87 -16.07 -1.57 4.90
CA ASP A 87 -16.50 -2.10 6.22
C ASP A 87 -16.19 -3.60 6.42
N GLY A 88 -15.07 -4.07 5.89
CA GLY A 88 -14.63 -5.46 5.96
C GLY A 88 -15.48 -6.47 5.19
N SER A 89 -16.45 -6.04 4.37
CA SER A 89 -17.46 -6.93 3.77
C SER A 89 -17.83 -6.66 2.32
N SER A 90 -17.06 -5.87 1.57
CA SER A 90 -17.27 -5.69 0.12
C SER A 90 -16.11 -6.32 -0.63
N ASP A 91 -16.38 -7.16 -1.63
CA ASP A 91 -15.38 -8.02 -2.26
C ASP A 91 -15.33 -7.70 -3.77
N MET A 92 -15.11 -6.42 -4.11
CA MET A 92 -14.97 -5.97 -5.50
C MET A 92 -13.50 -5.94 -5.92
N LEU A 93 -13.23 -6.24 -7.19
CA LEU A 93 -11.89 -6.11 -7.76
C LEU A 93 -11.45 -4.65 -7.75
N LEU A 94 -10.19 -4.39 -7.41
CA LEU A 94 -9.63 -3.03 -7.30
C LEU A 94 -9.83 -2.20 -8.57
N TRP A 95 -9.72 -2.81 -9.74
CA TRP A 95 -9.85 -2.11 -11.02
C TRP A 95 -11.23 -1.45 -11.22
N TYR A 96 -12.23 -1.80 -10.41
CA TYR A 96 -13.57 -1.24 -10.52
C TYR A 96 -13.65 0.23 -10.05
N CYS A 97 -12.84 0.64 -9.07
CA CYS A 97 -12.80 2.03 -8.60
C CYS A 97 -11.73 2.87 -9.29
N VAL A 98 -10.72 2.24 -9.89
CA VAL A 98 -9.77 2.91 -10.79
C VAL A 98 -10.52 3.23 -12.08
N PRO A 99 -10.59 4.49 -12.56
CA PRO A 99 -9.64 5.58 -12.34
C PRO A 99 -10.11 6.72 -11.44
N GLU A 100 -11.25 6.60 -10.75
CA GLU A 100 -11.87 7.73 -10.04
C GLU A 100 -11.47 7.82 -8.56
N CYS A 101 -10.83 6.76 -8.02
CA CYS A 101 -10.39 6.74 -6.64
C CYS A 101 -9.15 7.62 -6.38
N GLU A 102 -8.95 7.97 -5.11
CA GLU A 102 -7.80 8.74 -4.61
C GLU A 102 -7.20 8.03 -3.40
N VAL A 103 -5.87 7.86 -3.35
CA VAL A 103 -5.18 7.34 -2.17
C VAL A 103 -5.17 8.42 -1.08
N ILE A 104 -5.87 8.18 0.03
CA ILE A 104 -5.99 9.13 1.15
C ILE A 104 -5.18 8.71 2.40
N GLY A 105 -4.52 7.56 2.35
CA GLY A 105 -3.67 7.05 3.43
C GLY A 105 -3.51 5.53 3.36
N ASN A 106 -3.06 4.93 4.45
CA ASN A 106 -2.85 3.49 4.61
C ASN A 106 -3.31 3.02 5.99
N LYS A 107 -3.73 1.76 6.12
CA LYS A 107 -4.20 1.17 7.39
C LYS A 107 -3.18 1.24 8.54
N TYR A 108 -1.89 1.42 8.22
CA TYR A 108 -0.81 1.58 9.19
C TYR A 108 -0.43 3.04 9.47
N ASP A 109 -0.96 4.01 8.72
CA ASP A 109 -0.74 5.42 9.05
C ASP A 109 -1.32 5.68 10.45
N ASN A 110 -0.57 6.42 11.27
CA ASN A 110 -0.93 6.67 12.67
C ASN A 110 -2.34 7.25 12.76
N LYS A 111 -3.23 6.53 13.47
CA LYS A 111 -4.61 6.95 13.76
C LYS A 111 -4.70 8.12 14.76
N GLU A 112 -3.60 8.78 15.07
CA GLU A 112 -3.54 9.86 16.07
C GLU A 112 -4.04 11.21 15.54
N ILE A 113 -5.20 11.25 14.87
CA ILE A 113 -6.08 12.44 14.87
C ILE A 113 -7.54 11.99 14.73
N ARG A 114 -8.09 11.36 15.76
CA ARG A 114 -9.54 11.41 16.05
C ARG A 114 -9.71 11.47 17.58
N SER A 115 -9.43 12.63 18.15
CA SER A 115 -9.88 13.05 19.48
C SER A 115 -11.28 13.62 19.41
#